data_AF-A0A3D1BP92-F1
#
_entry.id   AF-A0A3D1BP92-F1
#
_cell.length_a   1.000
_cell.length_b   1.000
_cell.length_c   1.000
_cell.angle_alpha   90.00
_cell.angle_beta   90.00
_cell.angle_gamma   90.00
#
_symmetry.space_group_name_H-M   'P 1'
#
loop_
_entity.id
_entity.type
_entity.pdbx_description
1 polymer ?
#
loop_
_entity_poly.entity_id
_entity_poly.type
_entity_poly.pdbx_seq_one_letter_code
_entity_poly.pdbx_strand_id
1 'polypeptide(L)'
;DHLSLAGSFHSRSGLPLSISTAFYYRDIVVMRKMALVLGKNEDAEKCEWLSAQVRKAFNDKFLDETGHYYDDGSQSAQVWPLLFGLAPREYEQDILDYLINDIVNKHDGHPTTGYIGTKYMLDLLSEKGREDIVWEMALKTDFPSWAYSLRNGRTTITEAWTDGGSQNHIVLGAAIDKWFYNVLAGINPEELYPGFKNFIIKPYIPEHDLDWVDATVHTLYGEINSSWKKNKDGITFEITVPANTSAKVFLPLRPGEDKIYEGGKPVSRARGIDIIDYTEGKAIFRLDPGSYHFEIPSD
;
A
#
# COMPACT_ATOMS: atom_id res chain seq x y z
N ASP A 1 -0.83 5.70 -19.43
CA ASP A 1 0.32 4.86 -19.05
C ASP A 1 0.55 3.99 -20.27
N HIS A 2 1.64 4.21 -21.01
CA HIS A 2 1.79 3.81 -22.41
C HIS A 2 1.78 2.28 -22.64
N LEU A 3 1.71 1.48 -21.58
CA LEU A 3 1.81 0.02 -21.62
C LEU A 3 0.53 -0.70 -21.19
N SER A 4 -0.58 0.01 -20.96
CA SER A 4 -1.89 -0.60 -20.73
C SER A 4 -2.58 -1.10 -22.01
N LEU A 5 -1.90 -1.08 -23.16
CA LEU A 5 -2.52 -1.24 -24.47
C LEU A 5 -2.53 -2.70 -24.95
N ALA A 6 -3.48 -3.52 -24.50
CA ALA A 6 -3.87 -4.74 -25.22
C ALA A 6 -5.33 -5.18 -25.02
N GLY A 7 -5.93 -5.67 -26.12
CA GLY A 7 -7.17 -6.44 -26.10
C GLY A 7 -8.41 -5.61 -25.74
N SER A 8 -9.33 -6.14 -24.97
CA SER A 8 -10.52 -5.43 -24.49
C SER A 8 -10.24 -4.44 -23.33
N PHE A 9 -9.02 -4.42 -22.79
CA PHE A 9 -8.62 -3.64 -21.63
C PHE A 9 -7.98 -2.31 -22.04
N HIS A 10 -8.74 -1.43 -22.71
CA HIS A 10 -8.27 -0.10 -23.11
C HIS A 10 -8.63 0.98 -22.08
N SER A 11 -7.67 1.83 -21.71
CA SER A 11 -7.99 3.19 -21.23
C SER A 11 -8.56 3.99 -22.40
N ARG A 12 -9.57 4.84 -22.14
CA ARG A 12 -10.24 5.67 -23.17
C ARG A 12 -9.27 6.56 -23.96
N SER A 13 -8.13 6.95 -23.38
CA SER A 13 -7.15 7.84 -24.01
C SER A 13 -5.76 7.22 -24.27
N GLY A 14 -5.41 6.12 -23.60
CA GLY A 14 -4.05 5.55 -23.59
C GLY A 14 -3.00 6.39 -22.82
N LEU A 15 -3.28 7.67 -22.55
CA LEU A 15 -2.37 8.62 -21.91
C LEU A 15 -3.17 9.64 -21.07
N PRO A 16 -3.49 9.34 -19.79
CA PRO A 16 -4.08 10.33 -18.92
C PRO A 16 -3.12 11.52 -18.81
N LEU A 17 -3.58 12.69 -19.26
CA LEU A 17 -2.80 13.93 -19.29
C LEU A 17 -2.48 14.44 -17.88
N SER A 18 -3.26 14.01 -16.89
CA SER A 18 -3.12 14.32 -15.48
C SER A 18 -1.79 13.83 -14.88
N ILE A 19 -1.16 12.77 -15.40
CA ILE A 19 0.01 12.14 -14.77
C ILE A 19 1.16 13.14 -14.54
N SER A 20 1.55 13.92 -15.54
CA SER A 20 2.70 14.83 -15.44
C SER A 20 2.48 15.90 -14.37
N THR A 21 1.29 16.49 -14.32
CA THR A 21 0.96 17.52 -13.33
C THR A 21 0.81 16.93 -11.93
N ALA A 22 0.28 15.70 -11.80
CA ALA A 22 0.18 15.02 -10.51
C ALA A 22 1.57 14.70 -9.93
N PHE A 23 2.50 14.24 -10.75
CA PHE A 23 3.88 14.00 -10.31
C PHE A 23 4.64 15.31 -10.04
N TYR A 24 4.40 16.37 -10.81
CA TYR A 24 4.94 17.69 -10.48
C TYR A 24 4.47 18.18 -9.11
N TYR A 25 3.18 18.03 -8.79
CA TYR A 25 2.68 18.31 -7.44
C TYR A 25 3.37 17.44 -6.39
N ARG A 26 3.51 16.14 -6.64
CA ARG A 26 4.19 15.21 -5.71
C ARG A 26 5.63 15.64 -5.45
N ASP A 27 6.36 16.06 -6.48
CA ASP A 27 7.73 16.54 -6.37
C ASP A 27 7.79 17.79 -5.48
N ILE A 28 6.88 18.75 -5.65
CA ILE A 28 6.82 19.95 -4.80
C ILE A 28 6.55 19.57 -3.34
N VAL A 29 5.63 18.65 -3.08
CA VAL A 29 5.32 18.17 -1.72
C VAL A 29 6.52 17.48 -1.09
N VAL A 30 7.25 16.65 -1.84
CA VAL A 30 8.47 15.98 -1.36
C VAL A 30 9.58 17.01 -1.12
N MET A 31 9.76 17.98 -2.01
CA MET A 31 10.72 19.07 -1.85
C MET A 31 10.45 19.90 -0.61
N ARG A 32 9.17 20.18 -0.30
CA ARG A 32 8.78 20.83 0.96
C ARG A 32 9.25 20.02 2.18
N LYS A 33 9.00 18.70 2.18
CA LYS A 33 9.44 17.81 3.28
C LYS A 33 10.97 17.85 3.44
N MET A 34 11.71 17.78 2.34
CA MET A 34 13.18 17.89 2.34
C MET A 34 13.64 19.25 2.89
N ALA A 35 13.00 20.35 2.48
CA ALA A 35 13.34 21.69 2.94
C ALA A 35 13.15 21.82 4.46
N LEU A 36 12.04 21.30 5.00
CA LEU A 36 11.78 21.28 6.46
C LEU A 36 12.85 20.50 7.22
N VAL A 37 13.24 19.31 6.74
CA VAL A 37 14.31 18.50 7.34
C VAL A 37 15.65 19.25 7.37
N LEU A 38 15.93 20.05 6.34
CA LEU A 38 17.16 20.83 6.22
C LEU A 38 17.08 22.21 6.90
N GLY A 39 15.98 22.55 7.57
CA GLY A 39 15.77 23.87 8.20
C GLY A 39 15.59 25.03 7.20
N LYS A 40 15.28 24.74 5.93
CA LYS A 40 15.07 25.73 4.86
C LYS A 40 13.61 26.20 4.81
N ASN A 41 13.19 26.93 5.85
CA ASN A 41 11.79 27.32 6.04
C ASN A 41 11.22 28.15 4.87
N GLU A 42 11.99 29.09 4.30
CA GLU A 42 11.54 29.89 3.15
C GLU A 42 11.24 29.04 1.91
N ASP A 43 12.04 28.01 1.65
CA ASP A 43 11.81 27.10 0.52
C ASP A 43 10.60 26.20 0.79
N ALA A 44 10.40 25.79 2.05
CA ALA A 44 9.22 25.04 2.45
C ALA A 44 7.92 25.86 2.26
N GLU A 45 7.93 27.15 2.61
CA GLU A 45 6.81 28.08 2.39
C GLU A 45 6.51 28.28 0.90
N LYS A 46 7.55 28.46 0.06
CA LYS A 46 7.38 28.53 -1.40
C LYS A 46 6.76 27.26 -1.97
N CYS A 47 7.22 26.09 -1.51
CA CYS A 47 6.69 24.81 -1.95
C CYS A 47 5.22 24.62 -1.51
N GLU A 48 4.86 25.04 -0.29
CA GLU A 48 3.47 25.01 0.20
C GLU A 48 2.55 25.90 -0.65
N TRP A 49 2.98 27.12 -0.94
CA TRP A 49 2.22 28.02 -1.80
C TRP A 49 2.04 27.43 -3.20
N LEU A 50 3.12 26.94 -3.80
CA LEU A 50 3.10 26.39 -5.15
C LEU A 50 2.28 25.11 -5.25
N SER A 51 2.38 24.20 -4.28
CA SER A 51 1.58 22.97 -4.25
C SER A 51 0.09 23.29 -4.18
N ALA A 52 -0.32 24.31 -3.41
CA ALA A 52 -1.71 24.76 -3.36
C ALA A 52 -2.20 25.31 -4.72
N GLN A 53 -1.36 26.07 -5.44
CA GLN A 53 -1.70 26.56 -6.79
C GLN A 53 -1.85 25.41 -7.79
N VAL A 54 -0.92 24.44 -7.76
CA VAL A 54 -0.95 23.27 -8.65
C VAL A 54 -2.16 22.40 -8.35
N ARG A 55 -2.48 22.14 -7.07
CA ARG A 55 -3.68 21.38 -6.68
C ARG A 55 -4.95 22.02 -7.22
N LYS A 56 -5.08 23.34 -7.08
CA LYS A 56 -6.23 24.07 -7.63
C LYS A 56 -6.31 23.89 -9.16
N ALA A 57 -5.23 24.18 -9.88
CA ALA A 57 -5.20 24.08 -11.33
C ALA A 57 -5.43 22.64 -11.84
N PHE A 58 -4.97 21.65 -11.07
CA PHE A 58 -5.20 20.23 -11.35
C PHE A 58 -6.69 19.89 -11.26
N ASN A 59 -7.35 20.24 -10.17
CA ASN A 59 -8.77 19.96 -9.98
C ASN A 59 -9.63 20.73 -10.98
N ASP A 60 -9.37 22.03 -11.20
CA ASP A 60 -10.05 22.85 -12.22
C ASP A 60 -10.00 22.21 -13.63
N LYS A 61 -8.92 21.49 -13.94
CA LYS A 61 -8.66 20.93 -15.27
C LYS A 61 -9.14 19.50 -15.44
N PHE A 62 -8.97 18.67 -14.43
CA PHE A 62 -9.07 17.22 -14.57
C PHE A 62 -10.22 16.60 -13.77
N LEU A 63 -10.77 17.26 -12.75
CA LEU A 63 -11.90 16.72 -11.98
C LEU A 63 -13.21 16.94 -12.74
N ASP A 64 -13.96 15.87 -12.96
CA ASP A 64 -15.38 15.95 -13.30
C ASP A 64 -16.19 15.96 -11.99
N GLU A 65 -16.67 17.14 -11.60
CA GLU A 65 -17.48 17.33 -10.37
C GLU A 65 -18.89 16.72 -10.46
N THR A 66 -19.36 16.32 -11.64
CA THR A 66 -20.68 15.67 -11.78
C THR A 66 -20.56 14.16 -11.70
N GLY A 67 -19.53 13.59 -12.35
CA GLY A 67 -19.27 12.16 -12.38
C GLY A 67 -18.33 11.67 -11.28
N HIS A 68 -17.68 12.58 -10.54
CA HIS A 68 -16.69 12.29 -9.50
C HIS A 68 -15.57 11.36 -9.97
N TYR A 69 -14.95 11.69 -11.11
CA TYR A 69 -13.76 11.02 -11.63
C TYR A 69 -12.81 12.03 -12.26
N TYR A 70 -11.55 11.62 -12.42
CA TYR A 70 -10.50 12.42 -13.05
C TYR A 70 -10.22 12.01 -14.49
N ASP A 71 -9.89 13.01 -15.30
CA ASP A 71 -9.31 12.89 -16.64
C ASP A 71 -10.16 12.00 -17.56
N ASP A 72 -9.61 10.91 -18.08
CA ASP A 72 -10.29 9.99 -18.98
C ASP A 72 -11.10 8.89 -18.27
N GLY A 73 -11.16 8.92 -16.94
CA GLY A 73 -11.82 7.90 -16.13
C GLY A 73 -11.04 6.58 -16.00
N SER A 74 -9.79 6.51 -16.49
CA SER A 74 -8.97 5.30 -16.32
C SER A 74 -8.58 5.04 -14.87
N GLN A 75 -8.26 3.78 -14.53
CA GLN A 75 -7.78 3.40 -13.19
C GLN A 75 -6.60 4.29 -12.76
N SER A 76 -5.59 4.45 -13.62
CA SER A 76 -4.43 5.29 -13.33
C SER A 76 -4.81 6.75 -13.04
N ALA A 77 -5.75 7.33 -13.80
CA ALA A 77 -6.17 8.71 -13.59
C ALA A 77 -6.79 8.96 -12.22
N GLN A 78 -7.43 7.94 -11.63
CA GLN A 78 -8.02 8.05 -10.28
C GLN A 78 -6.97 7.88 -9.18
N VAL A 79 -5.91 7.11 -9.44
CA VAL A 79 -4.92 6.75 -8.42
C VAL A 79 -4.14 7.96 -7.91
N TRP A 80 -3.60 8.78 -8.82
CA TRP A 80 -2.74 9.91 -8.44
C TRP A 80 -3.42 10.93 -7.51
N PRO A 81 -4.63 11.42 -7.83
CA PRO A 81 -5.25 12.45 -7.00
C PRO A 81 -5.64 11.95 -5.62
N LEU A 82 -6.05 10.68 -5.51
CA LEU A 82 -6.35 10.05 -4.23
C LEU A 82 -5.08 9.83 -3.40
N LEU A 83 -4.03 9.27 -4.01
CA LEU A 83 -2.82 8.90 -3.29
C LEU A 83 -1.93 10.10 -2.93
N PHE A 84 -1.89 11.12 -3.78
CA PHE A 84 -1.08 12.31 -3.53
C PHE A 84 -1.82 13.37 -2.72
N GLY A 85 -3.12 13.19 -2.45
CA GLY A 85 -3.94 14.16 -1.72
C GLY A 85 -4.26 15.42 -2.53
N LEU A 86 -4.46 15.27 -3.84
CA LEU A 86 -4.96 16.34 -4.71
C LEU A 86 -6.49 16.44 -4.65
N ALA A 87 -7.17 15.31 -4.49
CA ALA A 87 -8.63 15.25 -4.51
C ALA A 87 -9.26 16.08 -3.38
N PRO A 88 -10.36 16.81 -3.64
CA PRO A 88 -11.17 17.40 -2.59
C PRO A 88 -11.72 16.31 -1.66
N ARG A 89 -11.69 16.55 -0.34
CA ARG A 89 -12.05 15.55 0.67
C ARG A 89 -13.49 15.05 0.51
N GLU A 90 -14.38 15.94 0.10
CA GLU A 90 -15.79 15.66 -0.15
C GLU A 90 -16.04 14.67 -1.29
N TYR A 91 -15.09 14.52 -2.23
CA TYR A 91 -15.20 13.62 -3.37
C TYR A 91 -14.32 12.38 -3.25
N GLU A 92 -13.40 12.31 -2.28
CA GLU A 92 -12.42 11.23 -2.16
C GLU A 92 -13.08 9.84 -2.14
N GLN A 93 -14.18 9.67 -1.41
CA GLN A 93 -14.88 8.38 -1.34
C GLN A 93 -15.54 8.02 -2.67
N ASP A 94 -16.21 8.97 -3.32
CA ASP A 94 -16.90 8.71 -4.59
C ASP A 94 -15.91 8.37 -5.72
N ILE A 95 -14.75 9.04 -5.75
CA ILE A 95 -13.67 8.74 -6.71
C ILE A 95 -13.06 7.37 -6.41
N LEU A 96 -12.89 7.01 -5.14
CA LEU A 96 -12.42 5.69 -4.74
C LEU A 96 -13.42 4.61 -5.15
N ASP A 97 -14.71 4.82 -4.94
CA ASP A 97 -15.77 3.90 -5.34
C ASP A 97 -15.86 3.78 -6.86
N TYR A 98 -15.65 4.87 -7.60
CA TYR A 98 -15.51 4.84 -9.06
C TYR A 98 -14.38 3.90 -9.50
N LEU A 99 -13.18 4.06 -8.91
CA LEU A 99 -12.01 3.23 -9.21
C LEU A 99 -12.28 1.76 -8.87
N ILE A 100 -12.85 1.49 -7.70
CA ILE A 100 -13.16 0.14 -7.24
C ILE A 100 -14.18 -0.53 -8.14
N ASN A 101 -15.24 0.18 -8.52
CA ASN A 101 -16.23 -0.33 -9.46
C ASN A 101 -15.61 -0.64 -10.84
N ASP A 102 -14.66 0.19 -11.30
CA ASP A 102 -13.93 -0.10 -12.54
C ASP A 102 -13.07 -1.37 -12.43
N ILE A 103 -12.34 -1.53 -11.33
CA ILE A 103 -11.51 -2.72 -11.09
C ILE A 103 -12.40 -3.96 -10.96
N VAL A 104 -13.29 -3.98 -9.97
CA VAL A 104 -14.03 -5.18 -9.56
C VAL A 104 -15.12 -5.55 -10.57
N ASN A 105 -15.95 -4.58 -10.99
CA ASN A 105 -17.15 -4.89 -11.75
C ASN A 105 -16.96 -4.79 -13.26
N LYS A 106 -16.18 -3.80 -13.75
CA LYS A 106 -15.97 -3.63 -15.20
C LYS A 106 -14.84 -4.49 -15.75
N HIS A 107 -13.80 -4.71 -14.96
CA HIS A 107 -12.62 -5.45 -15.38
C HIS A 107 -12.41 -6.75 -14.59
N ASP A 108 -13.43 -7.20 -13.85
CA ASP A 108 -13.42 -8.46 -13.12
C ASP A 108 -12.16 -8.60 -12.25
N GLY A 109 -11.81 -7.58 -11.47
CA GLY A 109 -10.63 -7.56 -10.59
C GLY A 109 -9.28 -7.36 -11.30
N HIS A 110 -9.24 -7.15 -12.62
CA HIS A 110 -7.99 -7.00 -13.37
C HIS A 110 -7.49 -5.55 -13.42
N PRO A 111 -6.15 -5.34 -13.42
CA PRO A 111 -5.57 -4.04 -13.68
C PRO A 111 -5.74 -3.66 -15.16
N THR A 112 -6.14 -2.42 -15.41
CA THR A 112 -6.03 -1.76 -16.73
C THR A 112 -4.90 -0.74 -16.78
N THR A 113 -4.03 -0.79 -15.78
CA THR A 113 -2.90 0.11 -15.60
C THR A 113 -1.63 -0.43 -16.27
N GLY A 114 -0.75 0.47 -16.71
CA GLY A 114 0.64 0.11 -17.00
C GLY A 114 1.48 0.14 -15.72
N TYR A 115 2.80 0.08 -15.84
CA TYR A 115 3.67 -0.16 -14.68
C TYR A 115 3.64 0.95 -13.63
N ILE A 116 3.49 2.22 -14.02
CA ILE A 116 3.41 3.32 -13.05
C ILE A 116 2.08 3.20 -12.33
N GLY A 117 0.99 3.10 -13.10
CA GLY A 117 -0.35 2.99 -12.54
C GLY A 117 -0.49 1.81 -11.59
N THR A 118 0.01 0.62 -11.96
CA THR A 118 -0.09 -0.59 -11.12
C THR A 118 0.59 -0.39 -9.78
N LYS A 119 1.84 0.08 -9.77
CA LYS A 119 2.62 0.30 -8.54
C LYS A 119 1.84 1.14 -7.52
N TYR A 120 1.36 2.30 -7.96
CA TYR A 120 0.70 3.24 -7.07
C TYR A 120 -0.76 2.86 -6.78
N MET A 121 -1.40 2.09 -7.65
CA MET A 121 -2.73 1.55 -7.38
C MET A 121 -2.71 0.59 -6.19
N LEU A 122 -1.70 -0.29 -6.10
CA LEU A 122 -1.57 -1.20 -4.96
C LEU A 122 -1.33 -0.43 -3.66
N ASP A 123 -0.49 0.61 -3.72
CA ASP A 123 -0.21 1.51 -2.59
C ASP A 123 -1.50 2.22 -2.13
N LEU A 124 -2.26 2.80 -3.07
CA LEU A 124 -3.52 3.50 -2.77
C LEU A 124 -4.57 2.58 -2.16
N LEU A 125 -4.83 1.43 -2.77
CA LEU A 125 -5.85 0.50 -2.29
C LEU A 125 -5.51 0.06 -0.86
N SER A 126 -4.24 -0.23 -0.58
CA SER A 126 -3.80 -0.60 0.77
C SER A 126 -3.90 0.57 1.77
N GLU A 127 -3.57 1.80 1.36
CA GLU A 127 -3.74 2.99 2.21
C GLU A 127 -5.22 3.25 2.55
N LYS A 128 -6.12 2.95 1.62
CA LYS A 128 -7.58 3.10 1.78
C LYS A 128 -8.28 1.88 2.39
N GLY A 129 -7.53 0.92 2.93
CA GLY A 129 -8.10 -0.25 3.60
C GLY A 129 -8.77 -1.26 2.66
N ARG A 130 -8.34 -1.26 1.38
CA ARG A 130 -8.80 -2.16 0.32
C ARG A 130 -7.71 -3.14 -0.10
N GLU A 131 -6.96 -3.64 0.87
CA GLU A 131 -5.99 -4.72 0.67
C GLU A 131 -6.64 -5.99 0.09
N ASP A 132 -7.94 -6.19 0.35
CA ASP A 132 -8.77 -7.25 -0.23
C ASP A 132 -8.75 -7.23 -1.77
N ILE A 133 -8.91 -6.05 -2.38
CA ILE A 133 -8.89 -5.92 -3.84
C ILE A 133 -7.51 -6.25 -4.39
N VAL A 134 -6.45 -5.82 -3.71
CA VAL A 134 -5.07 -6.10 -4.14
C VAL A 134 -4.80 -7.61 -4.07
N TRP A 135 -5.29 -8.27 -3.01
CA TRP A 135 -5.16 -9.71 -2.85
C TRP A 135 -5.88 -10.48 -3.97
N GLU A 136 -7.15 -10.15 -4.25
CA GLU A 136 -7.90 -10.77 -5.36
C GLU A 136 -7.22 -10.56 -6.71
N MET A 137 -6.69 -9.34 -6.94
CA MET A 137 -5.94 -9.03 -8.15
C MET A 137 -4.66 -9.86 -8.28
N ALA A 138 -3.95 -10.09 -7.17
CA ALA A 138 -2.73 -10.89 -7.15
C ALA A 138 -3.00 -12.39 -7.43
N LEU A 139 -4.18 -12.88 -7.07
CA LEU A 139 -4.61 -14.27 -7.29
C LEU A 139 -5.11 -14.54 -8.73
N LYS A 140 -5.38 -13.50 -9.52
CA LYS A 140 -5.79 -13.67 -10.93
C LYS A 140 -4.75 -14.49 -11.70
N THR A 141 -5.24 -15.39 -12.56
CA THR A 141 -4.41 -16.31 -13.35
C THR A 141 -4.54 -16.15 -14.86
N ASP A 142 -5.53 -15.38 -15.29
CA ASP A 142 -5.83 -15.00 -16.66
C ASP A 142 -5.29 -13.60 -16.97
N PHE A 143 -5.36 -13.22 -18.24
CA PHE A 143 -4.76 -11.97 -18.72
C PHE A 143 -5.65 -10.77 -18.37
N PRO A 144 -5.10 -9.63 -17.88
CA PRO A 144 -3.69 -9.40 -17.51
C PRO A 144 -3.40 -9.70 -16.01
N SER A 145 -2.42 -10.56 -15.71
CA SER A 145 -2.00 -10.83 -14.32
C SER A 145 -0.55 -11.30 -14.21
N TRP A 146 -0.01 -11.27 -12.98
CA TRP A 146 1.33 -11.82 -12.70
C TRP A 146 1.36 -13.33 -12.94
N ALA A 147 0.35 -14.08 -12.50
CA ALA A 147 0.32 -15.52 -12.71
C ALA A 147 0.10 -15.90 -14.18
N TYR A 148 -0.58 -15.07 -14.99
CA TYR A 148 -0.60 -15.25 -16.44
C TYR A 148 0.81 -15.24 -17.03
N SER A 149 1.69 -14.35 -16.58
CA SER A 149 3.09 -14.34 -17.04
C SER A 149 3.81 -15.64 -16.68
N LEU A 150 3.67 -16.11 -15.44
CA LEU A 150 4.27 -17.37 -14.98
C LEU A 150 3.77 -18.58 -15.77
N ARG A 151 2.45 -18.66 -16.02
CA ARG A 151 1.81 -19.75 -16.78
C ARG A 151 2.28 -19.81 -18.23
N ASN A 152 2.71 -18.68 -18.80
CA ASN A 152 3.30 -18.61 -20.13
C ASN A 152 4.82 -18.82 -20.13
N GLY A 153 5.39 -19.39 -19.07
CA GLY A 153 6.79 -19.80 -19.00
C GLY A 153 7.78 -18.67 -18.79
N ARG A 154 7.31 -17.45 -18.45
CA ARG A 154 8.19 -16.33 -18.13
C ARG A 154 8.80 -16.54 -16.74
N THR A 155 10.13 -16.50 -16.67
CA THR A 155 10.91 -16.65 -15.42
C THR A 155 11.38 -15.32 -14.84
N THR A 156 11.09 -14.22 -15.54
CA THR A 156 11.31 -12.82 -15.14
C THR A 156 10.03 -12.02 -15.37
N ILE A 157 9.97 -10.82 -14.81
CA ILE A 157 8.82 -9.91 -15.00
C ILE A 157 8.97 -9.15 -16.32
N THR A 158 7.87 -8.88 -17.01
CA THR A 158 7.84 -8.25 -18.33
C THR A 158 7.57 -6.75 -18.27
N GLU A 159 7.93 -6.04 -19.33
CA GLU A 159 7.75 -4.59 -19.46
C GLU A 159 6.28 -4.18 -19.48
N ALA A 160 5.46 -4.95 -20.20
CA ALA A 160 4.02 -4.81 -20.26
C ALA A 160 3.34 -6.14 -19.89
N TRP A 161 2.04 -6.08 -19.62
CA TRP A 161 1.23 -7.29 -19.47
C TRP A 161 1.23 -8.14 -20.75
N THR A 162 1.35 -7.47 -21.90
CA THR A 162 1.34 -8.04 -23.25
C THR A 162 2.63 -8.80 -23.56
N ASP A 163 2.71 -9.43 -24.74
CA ASP A 163 3.96 -10.04 -25.23
C ASP A 163 4.93 -9.02 -25.84
N GLY A 164 4.55 -7.74 -25.91
CA GLY A 164 5.41 -6.67 -26.43
C GLY A 164 6.44 -6.19 -25.40
N GLY A 165 7.61 -5.77 -25.90
CA GLY A 165 8.66 -5.18 -25.07
C GLY A 165 9.60 -6.18 -24.41
N SER A 166 10.42 -5.68 -23.48
CA SER A 166 11.38 -6.48 -22.72
C SER A 166 10.70 -7.55 -21.88
N GLN A 167 11.21 -8.78 -21.95
CA GLN A 167 10.74 -9.89 -21.12
C GLN A 167 11.44 -9.95 -19.75
N ASN A 168 12.33 -8.99 -19.47
CA ASN A 168 13.04 -8.83 -18.21
C ASN A 168 13.07 -7.35 -17.83
N HIS A 169 12.00 -6.90 -17.19
CA HIS A 169 11.76 -5.52 -16.80
C HIS A 169 11.16 -5.46 -15.39
N ILE A 170 11.83 -4.74 -14.49
CA ILE A 170 11.62 -4.90 -13.05
C ILE A 170 10.29 -4.32 -12.53
N VAL A 171 9.69 -3.34 -13.23
CA VAL A 171 8.77 -2.39 -12.58
C VAL A 171 7.46 -3.03 -12.11
N LEU A 172 6.85 -3.92 -12.90
CA LEU A 172 5.65 -4.67 -12.47
C LEU A 172 5.97 -5.66 -11.33
N GLY A 173 7.21 -6.13 -11.24
CA GLY A 173 7.68 -7.01 -10.18
C GLY A 173 7.90 -6.26 -8.89
N ALA A 174 8.59 -5.12 -8.96
CA ALA A 174 8.84 -4.25 -7.82
C ALA A 174 7.55 -3.75 -7.16
N ALA A 175 6.46 -3.60 -7.93
CA ALA A 175 5.16 -3.23 -7.39
C ALA A 175 4.61 -4.29 -6.42
N ILE A 176 4.51 -5.55 -6.87
CA ILE A 176 3.93 -6.63 -6.05
C ILE A 176 4.89 -7.12 -4.97
N ASP A 177 6.20 -7.16 -5.24
CA ASP A 177 7.22 -7.53 -4.27
C ASP A 177 7.21 -6.57 -3.06
N LYS A 178 7.17 -5.26 -3.31
CA LYS A 178 6.98 -4.26 -2.25
C LYS A 178 5.72 -4.52 -1.44
N TRP A 179 4.61 -4.89 -2.08
CA TRP A 179 3.34 -5.15 -1.40
C TRP A 179 3.43 -6.37 -0.45
N PHE A 180 4.18 -7.41 -0.82
CA PHE A 180 4.43 -8.55 0.07
C PHE A 180 5.13 -8.14 1.38
N TYR A 181 6.15 -7.29 1.32
CA TYR A 181 6.84 -6.83 2.54
C TYR A 181 6.03 -5.79 3.31
N ASN A 182 5.50 -4.78 2.62
CA ASN A 182 4.87 -3.64 3.27
C ASN A 182 3.45 -3.93 3.75
N VAL A 183 2.74 -4.87 3.12
CA VAL A 183 1.33 -5.12 3.41
C VAL A 183 1.12 -6.51 3.98
N LEU A 184 1.53 -7.59 3.29
CA LEU A 184 1.36 -8.94 3.84
C LEU A 184 2.16 -9.14 5.12
N ALA A 185 3.46 -8.80 5.11
CA ALA A 185 4.28 -8.82 6.32
C ALA A 185 4.11 -7.53 7.16
N GLY A 186 3.64 -6.44 6.55
CA GLY A 186 3.30 -5.22 7.27
C GLY A 186 4.49 -4.34 7.67
N ILE A 187 5.70 -4.60 7.17
CA ILE A 187 6.94 -3.93 7.62
C ILE A 187 7.07 -2.58 6.89
N ASN A 188 6.93 -1.47 7.62
CA ASN A 188 7.00 -0.12 7.04
C ASN A 188 7.83 0.83 7.91
N PRO A 189 8.64 1.74 7.33
CA PRO A 189 9.28 2.78 8.13
C PRO A 189 8.23 3.77 8.68
N GLU A 190 8.44 4.27 9.89
CA GLU A 190 7.64 5.39 10.41
C GLU A 190 8.20 6.70 9.83
N GLU A 191 7.38 7.47 9.10
CA GLU A 191 7.85 8.59 8.26
C GLU A 191 8.68 9.63 9.02
N LEU A 192 8.31 9.93 10.27
CA LEU A 192 9.01 10.90 11.12
C LEU A 192 10.36 10.39 11.66
N TYR A 193 10.65 9.09 11.51
CA TYR A 193 11.86 8.43 12.01
C TYR A 193 12.48 7.56 10.91
N PRO A 194 13.01 8.18 9.84
CA PRO A 194 13.48 7.47 8.66
C PRO A 194 14.61 6.48 8.99
N GLY A 195 14.80 5.49 8.11
CA GLY A 195 15.83 4.47 8.27
C GLY A 195 15.48 3.35 9.26
N PHE A 196 14.20 3.16 9.56
CA PHE A 196 13.69 2.17 10.53
C PHE A 196 14.14 2.42 11.98
N LYS A 197 14.44 3.69 12.33
CA LYS A 197 14.68 4.05 13.73
C LYS A 197 13.43 3.78 14.59
N ASN A 198 12.28 4.22 14.07
CA ASN A 198 10.98 3.67 14.44
C ASN A 198 10.34 3.11 13.17
N PHE A 199 9.53 2.07 13.34
CA PHE A 199 8.83 1.44 12.24
C PHE A 199 7.46 0.93 12.64
N ILE A 200 6.69 0.53 11.65
CA ILE A 200 5.33 0.03 11.77
C ILE A 200 5.34 -1.43 11.35
N ILE A 201 4.65 -2.26 12.13
CA ILE A 201 4.27 -3.63 11.76
C ILE A 201 2.75 -3.64 11.67
N LYS A 202 2.19 -3.71 10.46
CA LYS A 202 0.75 -3.77 10.21
C LYS A 202 0.46 -4.81 9.13
N PRO A 203 0.55 -6.11 9.45
CA PRO A 203 0.29 -7.17 8.48
C PRO A 203 -1.18 -7.19 8.07
N TYR A 204 -1.42 -7.37 6.78
CA TYR A 204 -2.71 -7.76 6.24
C TYR A 204 -2.79 -9.29 6.23
N ILE A 205 -3.89 -9.81 6.79
CA ILE A 205 -4.18 -11.24 6.84
C ILE A 205 -5.34 -11.51 5.88
N PRO A 206 -5.10 -12.05 4.68
CA PRO A 206 -6.19 -12.40 3.77
C PRO A 206 -7.10 -13.47 4.38
N GLU A 207 -8.38 -13.45 4.04
CA GLU A 207 -9.35 -14.42 4.57
C GLU A 207 -9.06 -15.84 4.06
N HIS A 208 -8.65 -15.98 2.79
CA HIS A 208 -8.42 -17.25 2.11
C HIS A 208 -7.10 -17.28 1.31
N ASP A 209 -6.75 -18.46 0.80
CA ASP A 209 -5.63 -18.74 -0.12
C ASP A 209 -4.21 -18.36 0.34
N LEU A 210 -4.06 -17.96 1.60
CA LEU A 210 -2.75 -17.75 2.24
C LEU A 210 -2.79 -18.16 3.69
N ASP A 211 -1.97 -19.14 4.08
CA ASP A 211 -1.94 -19.66 5.45
C ASP A 211 -0.91 -18.96 6.34
N TRP A 212 0.18 -18.47 5.76
CA TRP A 212 1.27 -17.86 6.52
C TRP A 212 2.12 -16.94 5.65
N VAL A 213 2.81 -16.02 6.32
CA VAL A 213 3.84 -15.14 5.76
C VAL A 213 5.01 -15.12 6.74
N ASP A 214 6.22 -15.13 6.21
CA ASP A 214 7.45 -14.88 6.97
C ASP A 214 8.34 -13.96 6.14
N ALA A 215 8.61 -12.77 6.66
CA ALA A 215 9.47 -11.80 6.00
C ALA A 215 10.45 -11.16 6.98
N THR A 216 11.69 -11.03 6.51
CA THR A 216 12.77 -10.37 7.25
C THR A 216 13.37 -9.26 6.39
N VAL A 217 13.55 -8.09 6.99
CA VAL A 217 14.26 -6.95 6.40
C VAL A 217 15.52 -6.68 7.21
N HIS A 218 16.68 -6.71 6.54
CA HIS A 218 17.95 -6.33 7.15
C HIS A 218 18.13 -4.81 7.08
N THR A 219 18.23 -4.18 8.25
CA THR A 219 18.42 -2.73 8.38
C THR A 219 19.79 -2.40 8.97
N LEU A 220 20.13 -1.11 9.05
CA LEU A 220 21.33 -0.64 9.75
C LEU A 220 21.29 -0.93 11.26
N TYR A 221 20.12 -1.20 11.83
CA TYR A 221 19.95 -1.50 13.25
C TYR A 221 19.94 -3.01 13.55
N GLY A 222 19.85 -3.85 12.52
CA GLY A 222 19.70 -5.29 12.63
C GLY A 222 18.47 -5.81 11.88
N GLU A 223 18.07 -7.03 12.19
CA GLU A 223 16.96 -7.71 11.53
C GLU A 223 15.61 -7.26 12.10
N ILE A 224 14.70 -6.92 11.20
CA ILE A 224 13.27 -6.78 11.50
C ILE A 224 12.59 -7.99 10.90
N ASN A 225 11.90 -8.79 11.72
CA ASN A 225 11.07 -9.90 11.26
C ASN A 225 9.61 -9.59 11.58
N SER A 226 8.74 -9.96 10.63
CA SER A 226 7.29 -9.98 10.81
C SER A 226 6.75 -11.23 10.11
N SER A 227 6.31 -12.18 10.92
CA SER A 227 5.65 -13.38 10.42
C SER A 227 4.31 -13.56 11.08
N TRP A 228 3.40 -14.22 10.35
CA TRP A 228 2.12 -14.63 10.87
C TRP A 228 1.70 -15.96 10.28
N LYS A 229 0.89 -16.70 11.02
CA LYS A 229 0.34 -17.98 10.58
C LYS A 229 -1.08 -18.18 11.10
N LYS A 230 -1.99 -18.49 10.19
CA LYS A 230 -3.34 -18.96 10.52
C LYS A 230 -3.29 -20.44 10.87
N ASN A 231 -3.98 -20.83 11.93
CA ASN A 231 -4.20 -22.22 12.29
C ASN A 231 -5.64 -22.38 12.82
N LYS A 232 -6.00 -23.61 13.24
CA LYS A 232 -7.36 -23.91 13.71
C LYS A 232 -7.70 -23.24 15.03
N ASP A 233 -6.69 -22.87 15.80
CA ASP A 233 -6.80 -22.33 17.15
C ASP A 233 -6.68 -20.79 17.16
N GLY A 234 -6.41 -20.16 16.02
CA GLY A 234 -6.24 -18.71 15.89
C GLY A 234 -5.16 -18.29 14.91
N ILE A 235 -4.58 -17.12 15.18
CA ILE A 235 -3.46 -16.54 14.43
C ILE A 235 -2.29 -16.33 15.39
N THR A 236 -1.12 -16.78 14.99
CA THR A 236 0.13 -16.55 15.70
C THR A 236 1.02 -15.59 14.95
N PHE A 237 1.77 -14.73 15.64
CA PHE A 237 2.72 -13.79 15.05
C PHE A 237 4.09 -13.93 15.72
N GLU A 238 5.16 -13.92 14.93
CA GLU A 238 6.53 -13.69 15.43
C GLU A 238 7.00 -12.32 14.94
N ILE A 239 7.44 -11.47 15.87
CA ILE A 239 7.93 -10.13 15.55
C ILE A 239 9.29 -9.94 16.22
N THR A 240 10.28 -9.46 15.45
CA THR A 240 11.58 -9.07 15.99
C THR A 240 11.81 -7.57 15.80
N VAL A 241 12.13 -6.90 16.91
CA VAL A 241 12.47 -5.48 16.99
C VAL A 241 13.95 -5.35 17.36
N PRO A 242 14.82 -4.87 16.45
CA PRO A 242 16.24 -4.80 16.72
C PRO A 242 16.60 -3.77 17.80
N ALA A 243 17.77 -3.93 18.41
CA ALA A 243 18.28 -3.01 19.41
C ALA A 243 18.31 -1.56 18.92
N ASN A 244 18.08 -0.60 19.83
CA ASN A 244 18.00 0.83 19.54
C ASN A 244 16.88 1.25 18.58
N THR A 245 15.85 0.43 18.36
CA THR A 245 14.66 0.77 17.57
C THR A 245 13.37 0.59 18.39
N SER A 246 12.23 0.99 17.82
CA SER A 246 10.91 0.67 18.37
C SER A 246 9.90 0.41 17.25
N ALA A 247 8.88 -0.41 17.51
CA ALA A 247 7.87 -0.76 16.53
C ALA A 247 6.47 -0.36 17.00
N LYS A 248 5.70 0.35 16.17
CA LYS A 248 4.25 0.48 16.34
C LYS A 248 3.58 -0.69 15.64
N VAL A 249 2.97 -1.58 16.41
CA VAL A 249 2.38 -2.81 15.89
C VAL A 249 0.86 -2.69 15.90
N PHE A 250 0.25 -3.18 14.82
CA PHE A 250 -1.19 -3.28 14.63
C PHE A 250 -1.51 -4.73 14.35
N LEU A 251 -2.11 -5.42 15.31
CA LEU A 251 -2.59 -6.79 15.11
C LEU A 251 -4.11 -6.80 14.93
N PRO A 252 -4.64 -7.57 13.96
CA PRO A 252 -6.07 -7.65 13.73
C PRO A 252 -6.76 -8.32 14.92
N LEU A 253 -7.90 -7.78 15.31
CA LEU A 253 -8.83 -8.32 16.29
C LEU A 253 -10.18 -8.50 15.62
N ARG A 254 -10.89 -9.56 15.97
CA ARG A 254 -12.29 -9.64 15.56
C ARG A 254 -13.12 -8.64 16.39
N PRO A 255 -14.25 -8.15 15.86
CA PRO A 255 -15.12 -7.24 16.60
C PRO A 255 -15.54 -7.84 17.95
N GLY A 256 -15.21 -7.15 19.04
CA GLY A 256 -15.56 -7.57 20.41
C GLY A 256 -14.53 -8.48 21.09
N GLU A 257 -13.43 -8.85 20.42
CA GLU A 257 -12.32 -9.56 21.03
C GLU A 257 -11.26 -8.58 21.56
N ASP A 258 -10.73 -8.86 22.75
CA ASP A 258 -9.60 -8.15 23.37
C ASP A 258 -8.48 -9.11 23.80
N LYS A 259 -8.62 -10.41 23.47
CA LYS A 259 -7.72 -11.47 23.90
C LYS A 259 -6.52 -11.57 22.98
N ILE A 260 -5.44 -10.91 23.39
CA ILE A 260 -4.11 -11.12 22.79
C ILE A 260 -3.16 -11.57 23.88
N TYR A 261 -2.39 -12.60 23.58
CA TYR A 261 -1.37 -13.14 24.46
C TYR A 261 0.02 -12.91 23.87
N GLU A 262 0.99 -12.63 24.73
CA GLU A 262 2.42 -12.69 24.43
C GLU A 262 3.04 -13.76 25.32
N GLY A 263 3.67 -14.77 24.72
CA GLY A 263 4.30 -15.88 25.46
C GLY A 263 3.36 -16.54 26.48
N GLY A 264 2.08 -16.70 26.14
CA GLY A 264 1.03 -17.29 26.99
C GLY A 264 0.47 -16.38 28.10
N LYS A 265 0.82 -15.09 28.14
CA LYS A 265 0.29 -14.11 29.10
C LYS A 265 -0.50 -13.03 28.38
N PRO A 266 -1.61 -12.50 28.94
CA PRO A 266 -2.28 -11.35 28.36
C PRO A 266 -1.29 -10.21 28.12
N VAL A 267 -1.36 -9.54 26.97
CA VAL A 267 -0.43 -8.45 26.60
C VAL A 267 -0.34 -7.34 27.65
N SER A 268 -1.42 -7.10 28.41
CA SER A 268 -1.44 -6.15 29.53
C SER A 268 -0.51 -6.50 30.70
N ARG A 269 0.06 -7.71 30.72
CA ARG A 269 1.01 -8.20 31.72
C ARG A 269 2.37 -8.57 31.11
N ALA A 270 2.54 -8.42 29.81
CA ALA A 270 3.79 -8.68 29.10
C ALA A 270 4.77 -7.52 29.32
N ARG A 271 6.08 -7.78 29.16
CA ARG A 271 7.11 -6.75 29.27
C ARG A 271 7.48 -6.22 27.88
N GLY A 272 7.92 -4.97 27.81
CA GLY A 272 8.35 -4.35 26.55
C GLY A 272 7.20 -4.10 25.58
N ILE A 273 5.95 -4.03 26.09
CA ILE A 273 4.74 -3.71 25.34
C ILE A 273 4.06 -2.54 26.03
N ASP A 274 3.86 -1.45 25.30
CA ASP A 274 3.07 -0.31 25.75
C ASP A 274 1.79 -0.24 24.90
N ILE A 275 0.64 -0.47 25.53
CA ILE A 275 -0.66 -0.54 24.84
C ILE A 275 -1.10 0.88 24.52
N ILE A 276 -1.32 1.16 23.24
CA ILE A 276 -1.75 2.47 22.76
C ILE A 276 -3.28 2.53 22.69
N ASP A 277 -3.91 1.57 22.02
CA ASP A 277 -5.35 1.58 21.76
C ASP A 277 -5.90 0.21 21.33
N TYR A 278 -7.22 0.05 21.41
CA TYR A 278 -8.01 -1.03 20.81
C TYR A 278 -9.14 -0.40 20.00
N THR A 279 -8.93 -0.23 18.69
CA THR A 279 -9.87 0.48 17.83
C THR A 279 -9.93 -0.14 16.45
N GLU A 280 -11.07 0.00 15.77
CA GLU A 280 -11.28 -0.45 14.39
C GLU A 280 -10.89 -1.92 14.12
N GLY A 281 -11.17 -2.80 15.08
CA GLY A 281 -10.81 -4.22 14.98
C GLY A 281 -9.30 -4.46 14.98
N LYS A 282 -8.53 -3.63 15.68
CA LYS A 282 -7.07 -3.79 15.83
C LYS A 282 -6.63 -3.49 17.26
N ALA A 283 -5.68 -4.27 17.75
CA ALA A 283 -4.88 -3.89 18.91
C ALA A 283 -3.65 -3.12 18.43
N ILE A 284 -3.38 -2.00 19.10
CA ILE A 284 -2.28 -1.11 18.76
C ILE A 284 -1.37 -0.99 19.96
N PHE A 285 -0.10 -1.30 19.78
CA PHE A 285 0.90 -1.20 20.84
C PHE A 285 2.26 -0.74 20.30
N ARG A 286 3.08 -0.17 21.18
CA ARG A 286 4.49 0.11 20.94
C ARG A 286 5.32 -1.01 21.55
N LEU A 287 6.26 -1.55 20.78
CA LEU A 287 7.22 -2.55 21.22
C LEU A 287 8.60 -1.94 21.39
N ASP A 288 9.24 -2.31 22.49
CA ASP A 288 10.67 -2.15 22.73
C ASP A 288 11.49 -3.15 21.89
N PRO A 289 12.83 -3.06 21.87
CA PRO A 289 13.65 -4.10 21.28
C PRO A 289 13.45 -5.47 21.92
N GLY A 290 13.30 -6.50 21.10
CA GLY A 290 13.07 -7.87 21.56
C GLY A 290 12.50 -8.77 20.47
N SER A 291 12.23 -10.02 20.86
CA SER A 291 11.48 -10.99 20.05
C SER A 291 10.18 -11.29 20.77
N TYR A 292 9.08 -11.26 20.02
CA TYR A 292 7.73 -11.34 20.56
C TYR A 292 6.96 -12.43 19.84
N HIS A 293 6.27 -13.28 20.61
CA HIS A 293 5.36 -14.30 20.11
C HIS A 293 3.93 -13.93 20.52
N PHE A 294 3.10 -13.48 19.57
CA PHE A 294 1.71 -13.14 19.82
C PHE A 294 0.77 -14.25 19.42
N GLU A 295 -0.28 -14.46 20.21
CA GLU A 295 -1.37 -15.39 19.90
C GLU A 295 -2.71 -14.64 19.99
N ILE A 296 -3.51 -14.77 18.94
CA ILE A 296 -4.90 -14.29 18.88
C ILE A 296 -5.78 -15.51 18.63
N PRO A 297 -6.42 -16.06 19.67
CA PRO A 297 -7.24 -17.27 19.56
C PRO A 297 -8.44 -17.07 18.63
N SER A 298 -8.90 -18.15 18.00
CA SER A 298 -10.08 -18.15 17.12
C SER A 298 -11.44 -18.24 17.84
N ASP A 299 -11.45 -18.24 19.18
CA ASP A 299 -12.55 -18.63 20.08
C ASP A 299 -13.09 -20.08 19.89
#